data_AF-A0A1M4ZZK7-F1
#
_entry.id   AF-A0A1M4ZZK7-F1
#
_cell.length_a   1.000
_cell.length_b   1.000
_cell.length_c   1.000
_cell.angle_alpha   90.00
_cell.angle_beta   90.00
_cell.angle_gamma   90.00
#
_symmetry.space_group_name_H-M   'P 1'
#
loop_
_entity.id
_entity.type
_entity.pdbx_description
1 polymer ?
#
loop_
_entity_poly.entity_id
_entity_poly.type
_entity_poly.pdbx_seq_one_letter_code
_entity_poly.pdbx_strand_id
1 'polypeptide(L)'
;MSFFKKLFGKKDQQQESKNSEENLPWIEPTENPWNVRLLDLRPISQTMLSTSQNQQMAVNAISYGAEDGRSFYNQRPKNTRTIQTNLWFPIDGSLAPGVLFKPETMEHKWAIYFDGEYLIFIRSWLREVFVIAKASQKLDHLIIENIIGEFTEGETEAFTISFLNFLLISHCLDEVIPAPLPKELISDTKSAGLWAFSSYGNMAHVGIFKENFIVPPRGKLRSHSLLHIAVAQSDIQEIENQINNGININSLAGDGLATLHWAIAPEDPESLLKLLELGADPNIRTIQGATPIMNAAQSKSNKIDHLKALLKYGALVNAKDDRGFTALHRASEMGYKEIVVLLLENGADKDIEAEGHTALTLAKARENQEIVELLS
;
A
#
# COMPACT_ATOMS: atom_id res chain seq x y z
N MET A 1 -18.23 19.38 -17.42
CA MET A 1 -17.76 19.74 -18.78
C MET A 1 -16.75 20.91 -18.85
N SER A 2 -16.61 21.75 -17.82
CA SER A 2 -15.71 22.92 -17.85
C SER A 2 -14.22 22.58 -17.66
N PHE A 3 -13.90 21.53 -16.90
CA PHE A 3 -12.52 21.16 -16.54
C PHE A 3 -11.72 20.51 -17.70
N PHE A 4 -12.36 19.67 -18.52
CA PHE A 4 -11.73 19.02 -19.69
C PHE A 4 -11.24 20.01 -20.75
N LYS A 5 -11.93 21.15 -20.92
CA LYS A 5 -11.52 22.20 -21.87
C LYS A 5 -10.27 22.96 -21.44
N LYS A 6 -9.94 22.95 -20.14
CA LYS A 6 -8.81 23.73 -19.58
C LYS A 6 -7.47 23.00 -19.67
N LEU A 7 -7.45 21.67 -19.73
CA LEU A 7 -6.21 20.88 -19.85
C LEU A 7 -5.70 20.73 -21.28
N PHE A 8 -6.57 20.87 -22.29
CA PHE A 8 -6.23 20.65 -23.70
C PHE A 8 -6.44 21.94 -24.50
N GLY A 9 -5.45 22.85 -24.43
CA GLY A 9 -5.41 24.04 -25.26
C GLY A 9 -5.29 23.68 -26.75
N LYS A 10 -6.06 24.38 -27.58
CA LYS A 10 -6.09 24.23 -29.05
C LYS A 10 -4.69 24.32 -29.67
N LYS A 11 -4.34 23.31 -30.46
CA LYS A 11 -3.46 23.48 -31.62
C LYS A 11 -4.24 23.04 -32.86
N ASP A 12 -4.70 24.03 -33.63
CA ASP A 12 -5.15 23.82 -34.99
C ASP A 12 -3.92 23.61 -35.88
N GLN A 13 -3.78 22.42 -36.46
CA GLN A 13 -3.26 22.21 -37.80
C GLN A 13 -3.74 20.85 -38.32
N GLN A 14 -4.56 20.90 -39.37
CA GLN A 14 -5.13 19.76 -40.08
C GLN A 14 -4.02 18.96 -40.77
N GLN A 15 -4.00 17.64 -40.54
CA GLN A 15 -3.77 16.70 -41.64
C GLN A 15 -4.31 15.30 -41.32
N GLU A 16 -5.16 14.85 -42.24
CA GLU A 16 -5.42 13.47 -42.67
C GLU A 16 -6.23 12.53 -41.76
N SER A 17 -7.45 12.28 -42.25
CA SER A 17 -8.37 11.21 -41.90
C SER A 17 -7.69 9.85 -41.72
N LYS A 18 -7.69 9.33 -40.49
CA LYS A 18 -7.51 7.90 -40.21
C LYS A 18 -8.44 7.45 -39.08
N ASN A 19 -9.34 6.55 -39.48
CA ASN A 19 -10.01 5.50 -38.72
C ASN A 19 -11.12 5.92 -37.74
N SER A 20 -12.26 5.22 -37.88
CA SER A 20 -13.29 5.04 -36.86
C SER A 20 -12.64 4.90 -35.48
N GLU A 21 -12.81 5.91 -34.62
CA GLU A 21 -12.25 5.88 -33.28
C GLU A 21 -12.89 4.72 -32.51
N GLU A 22 -12.15 3.63 -32.31
CA GLU A 22 -12.69 2.40 -31.73
C GLU A 22 -13.17 2.67 -30.30
N ASN A 23 -14.48 2.49 -30.10
CA ASN A 23 -15.08 2.40 -28.77
C ASN A 23 -14.37 1.32 -27.95
N LEU A 24 -14.26 1.54 -26.64
CA LEU A 24 -13.70 0.55 -25.73
C LEU A 24 -14.57 -0.70 -25.67
N PRO A 25 -13.97 -1.90 -25.52
CA PRO A 25 -14.72 -3.14 -25.50
C PRO A 25 -15.52 -3.29 -24.21
N TRP A 26 -16.64 -4.01 -24.31
CA TRP A 26 -17.44 -4.43 -23.16
C TRP A 26 -17.05 -5.85 -22.75
N ILE A 27 -17.08 -6.10 -21.45
CA ILE A 27 -16.94 -7.42 -20.82
C ILE A 27 -18.33 -7.83 -20.34
N GLU A 28 -18.79 -8.99 -20.78
CA GLU A 28 -20.14 -9.45 -20.48
C GLU A 28 -20.22 -10.03 -19.04
N PRO A 29 -21.41 -10.02 -18.40
CA PRO A 29 -21.58 -10.47 -17.02
C PRO A 29 -21.01 -11.87 -16.72
N THR A 30 -21.09 -12.78 -17.69
CA THR A 30 -20.59 -14.17 -17.54
C THR A 30 -19.07 -14.29 -17.52
N GLU A 31 -18.35 -13.22 -17.88
CA GLU A 31 -16.89 -13.22 -18.03
C GLU A 31 -16.15 -12.57 -16.85
N ASN A 32 -16.88 -12.13 -15.81
CA ASN A 32 -16.30 -11.43 -14.67
C ASN A 32 -16.94 -11.87 -13.34
N PRO A 33 -16.20 -11.76 -12.22
CA PRO A 33 -16.64 -12.30 -10.93
C PRO A 33 -17.80 -11.51 -10.29
N TRP A 34 -18.16 -10.35 -10.83
CA TRP A 34 -19.23 -9.50 -10.28
C TRP A 34 -20.57 -9.70 -10.98
N ASN A 35 -20.62 -10.50 -12.05
CA ASN A 35 -21.83 -10.77 -12.83
C ASN A 35 -22.58 -9.50 -13.26
N VAL A 36 -21.83 -8.49 -13.72
CA VAL A 36 -22.34 -7.22 -14.25
C VAL A 36 -21.62 -6.89 -15.55
N ARG A 37 -22.26 -6.09 -16.41
CA ARG A 37 -21.62 -5.64 -17.64
C ARG A 37 -20.62 -4.54 -17.33
N LEU A 38 -19.38 -4.69 -17.81
CA LEU A 38 -18.27 -3.80 -17.50
C LEU A 38 -17.65 -3.24 -18.78
N LEU A 39 -17.11 -2.04 -18.71
CA LEU A 39 -16.30 -1.46 -19.78
C LEU A 39 -14.83 -1.83 -19.54
N ASP A 40 -14.14 -2.38 -20.53
CA ASP A 40 -12.70 -2.65 -20.44
C ASP A 40 -11.91 -1.36 -20.66
N LEU A 41 -11.24 -0.89 -19.60
CA LEU A 41 -10.51 0.36 -19.60
C LEU A 41 -9.02 0.17 -19.91
N ARG A 42 -8.51 -1.07 -19.86
CA ARG A 42 -7.09 -1.39 -20.06
C ARG A 42 -6.49 -0.87 -21.36
N PRO A 43 -7.22 -0.84 -22.51
CA PRO A 43 -6.67 -0.27 -23.74
C PRO A 43 -6.22 1.19 -23.59
N ILE A 44 -6.75 1.94 -22.60
CA ILE A 44 -6.29 3.29 -22.24
C ILE A 44 -5.44 3.26 -20.97
N SER A 45 -5.94 2.67 -19.88
CA SER A 45 -5.31 2.80 -18.56
C SER A 45 -3.94 2.13 -18.44
N GLN A 46 -3.65 1.15 -19.28
CA GLN A 46 -2.36 0.43 -19.29
C GLN A 46 -1.42 0.88 -20.43
N THR A 47 -1.88 1.73 -21.34
CA THR A 47 -1.08 2.16 -22.52
C THR A 47 -0.79 3.65 -22.51
N MET A 48 -1.65 4.45 -21.90
CA MET A 48 -1.51 5.90 -21.86
C MET A 48 -0.51 6.33 -20.79
N LEU A 49 0.38 7.24 -21.15
CA LEU A 49 1.30 7.89 -20.22
C LEU A 49 0.74 9.25 -19.81
N SER A 50 0.80 9.55 -18.52
CA SER A 50 0.43 10.85 -17.97
C SER A 50 1.50 11.86 -18.32
N THR A 51 1.09 12.96 -18.93
CA THR A 51 1.97 14.11 -19.20
C THR A 51 1.32 15.38 -18.67
N SER A 52 2.14 16.31 -18.19
CA SER A 52 1.68 17.65 -17.77
C SER A 52 2.50 18.70 -18.51
N GLN A 53 1.81 19.66 -19.13
CA GLN A 53 2.46 20.83 -19.71
C GLN A 53 2.96 21.81 -18.63
N ASN A 54 2.41 21.70 -17.41
CA ASN A 54 2.86 22.45 -16.25
C ASN A 54 3.90 21.62 -15.48
N GLN A 55 5.14 22.09 -15.47
CA GLN A 55 6.26 21.44 -14.78
C GLN A 55 6.01 21.29 -13.28
N GLN A 56 5.39 22.29 -12.62
CA GLN A 56 5.09 22.22 -11.19
C GLN A 56 4.09 21.11 -10.88
N MET A 57 3.08 20.91 -11.73
CA MET A 57 2.11 19.82 -11.55
C MET A 57 2.76 18.44 -11.73
N ALA A 58 3.73 18.31 -12.64
CA ALA A 58 4.50 17.08 -12.79
C ALA A 58 5.37 16.79 -11.56
N VAL A 59 6.07 17.82 -11.04
CA VAL A 59 6.86 17.71 -9.81
C VAL A 59 5.97 17.34 -8.61
N ASN A 60 4.83 18.01 -8.47
CA ASN A 60 3.85 17.76 -7.41
C ASN A 60 3.35 16.31 -7.40
N ALA A 61 3.09 15.74 -8.58
CA ALA A 61 2.50 14.41 -8.71
C ALA A 61 3.35 13.30 -8.06
N ILE A 62 4.66 13.50 -7.94
CA ILE A 62 5.60 12.51 -7.41
C ILE A 62 6.39 13.01 -6.18
N SER A 63 6.06 14.18 -5.63
CA SER A 63 6.78 14.79 -4.50
C SER A 63 6.36 14.25 -3.11
N TYR A 64 5.80 13.03 -3.07
CA TYR A 64 5.23 12.44 -1.86
C TYR A 64 6.16 11.49 -1.10
N GLY A 65 7.37 11.22 -1.62
CA GLY A 65 8.28 10.23 -1.06
C GLY A 65 8.52 10.38 0.46
N ALA A 66 8.96 11.55 0.90
CA ALA A 66 9.24 11.84 2.32
C ALA A 66 8.03 12.32 3.14
N GLU A 67 6.84 12.47 2.52
CA GLU A 67 5.66 13.04 3.17
C GLU A 67 4.97 12.02 4.08
N ASP A 68 4.61 12.36 5.31
CA ASP A 68 3.87 11.46 6.22
C ASP A 68 2.36 11.80 6.33
N GLY A 69 1.95 12.89 5.67
CA GLY A 69 0.57 13.34 5.59
C GLY A 69 0.21 14.45 6.57
N ARG A 70 1.04 14.72 7.59
CA ARG A 70 0.72 15.69 8.65
C ARG A 70 0.50 17.11 8.12
N SER A 71 1.14 17.45 7.00
CA SER A 71 0.92 18.73 6.29
C SER A 71 -0.53 18.94 5.81
N PHE A 72 -1.35 17.87 5.75
CA PHE A 72 -2.73 17.91 5.26
C PHE A 72 -3.82 17.79 6.34
N TYR A 73 -3.52 17.42 7.60
CA TYR A 73 -4.53 17.04 8.61
C TYR A 73 -5.59 18.14 8.90
N ASN A 74 -5.18 19.41 8.84
CA ASN A 74 -6.07 20.54 9.10
C ASN A 74 -6.66 21.18 7.84
N GLN A 75 -6.36 20.61 6.67
CA GLN A 75 -6.91 21.11 5.42
C GLN A 75 -8.34 20.59 5.23
N ARG A 76 -9.14 21.35 4.48
CA ARG A 76 -10.53 21.02 4.18
C ARG A 76 -10.79 21.14 2.69
N PRO A 77 -11.69 20.31 2.13
CA PRO A 77 -12.06 20.41 0.74
C PRO A 77 -12.76 21.74 0.45
N LYS A 78 -12.63 22.24 -0.79
CA LYS A 78 -13.30 23.47 -1.25
C LYS A 78 -14.82 23.32 -1.21
N ASN A 79 -15.32 22.15 -1.59
CA ASN A 79 -16.73 21.79 -1.48
C ASN A 79 -17.00 21.22 -0.07
N THR A 80 -18.05 21.69 0.59
CA THR A 80 -18.40 21.31 1.98
C THR A 80 -19.62 20.40 2.07
N ARG A 81 -20.12 19.88 0.94
CA ARG A 81 -21.20 18.89 0.91
C ARG A 81 -20.84 17.71 1.81
N THR A 82 -21.77 17.31 2.66
CA THR A 82 -21.62 16.18 3.58
C THR A 82 -22.58 15.06 3.18
N ILE A 83 -22.07 13.85 3.06
CA ILE A 83 -22.80 12.64 2.67
C ILE A 83 -22.68 11.63 3.80
N GLN A 84 -23.81 11.14 4.29
CA GLN A 84 -23.83 10.07 5.29
C GLN A 84 -23.64 8.70 4.61
N THR A 85 -22.83 7.85 5.23
CA THR A 85 -22.60 6.49 4.74
C THR A 85 -22.30 5.53 5.89
N ASN A 86 -22.23 4.25 5.56
CA ASN A 86 -21.86 3.17 6.47
C ASN A 86 -20.88 2.20 5.79
N LEU A 87 -20.10 2.71 4.82
CA LEU A 87 -18.99 1.95 4.25
C LEU A 87 -18.07 1.49 5.37
N TRP A 88 -17.59 0.27 5.28
CA TRP A 88 -16.73 -0.31 6.29
C TRP A 88 -15.55 -1.03 5.64
N PHE A 89 -14.43 -1.06 6.35
CA PHE A 89 -13.19 -1.70 5.93
C PHE A 89 -12.60 -2.52 7.09
N PRO A 90 -12.23 -3.80 6.86
CA PRO A 90 -11.52 -4.59 7.85
C PRO A 90 -10.19 -3.92 8.23
N ILE A 91 -9.82 -3.95 9.50
CA ILE A 91 -8.54 -3.47 10.04
C ILE A 91 -7.99 -4.50 11.06
N ASP A 92 -6.76 -4.32 11.53
CA ASP A 92 -6.17 -5.16 12.60
C ASP A 92 -6.36 -4.52 13.97
N GLY A 93 -7.60 -4.51 14.48
CA GLY A 93 -8.00 -3.88 15.74
C GLY A 93 -8.01 -2.35 15.73
N SER A 94 -6.95 -1.71 15.24
CA SER A 94 -6.88 -0.25 15.10
C SER A 94 -6.06 0.16 13.88
N LEU A 95 -6.59 1.06 13.06
CA LEU A 95 -5.85 1.78 12.04
C LEU A 95 -5.11 2.95 12.70
N ALA A 96 -3.78 2.93 12.64
CA ALA A 96 -2.96 4.00 13.16
C ALA A 96 -2.89 5.19 12.17
N PRO A 97 -2.73 6.43 12.64
CA PRO A 97 -2.47 7.58 11.77
C PRO A 97 -1.23 7.36 10.91
N GLY A 98 -1.28 7.84 9.67
CA GLY A 98 -0.17 7.74 8.73
C GLY A 98 -0.62 7.66 7.28
N VAL A 99 0.19 6.96 6.48
CA VAL A 99 0.07 6.91 5.03
C VAL A 99 -0.69 5.67 4.61
N LEU A 100 -1.76 5.83 3.81
CA LEU A 100 -2.48 4.70 3.22
C LEU A 100 -2.07 4.46 1.77
N PHE A 101 -1.79 5.52 1.02
CA PHE A 101 -1.29 5.40 -0.34
C PHE A 101 -0.50 6.64 -0.75
N LYS A 102 0.67 6.42 -1.37
CA LYS A 102 1.53 7.47 -1.94
C LYS A 102 1.62 7.35 -3.46
N PRO A 103 1.48 8.47 -4.17
CA PRO A 103 1.87 8.56 -5.55
C PRO A 103 3.38 8.34 -5.73
N GLU A 104 3.73 7.39 -6.60
CA GLU A 104 5.11 7.13 -7.03
C GLU A 104 5.32 7.49 -8.50
N THR A 105 4.22 7.50 -9.27
CA THR A 105 4.17 7.81 -10.68
C THR A 105 3.12 8.88 -10.95
N MET A 106 3.16 9.51 -12.11
CA MET A 106 2.13 10.49 -12.51
C MET A 106 0.76 9.84 -12.74
N GLU A 107 0.73 8.53 -12.98
CA GLU A 107 -0.48 7.72 -13.10
C GLU A 107 -1.17 7.57 -11.75
N HIS A 108 -0.46 7.65 -10.62
CA HIS A 108 -1.06 7.61 -9.31
C HIS A 108 -1.74 8.95 -8.98
N LYS A 109 -3.05 9.03 -9.25
CA LYS A 109 -3.81 10.28 -9.25
C LYS A 109 -4.15 10.82 -7.85
N TRP A 110 -3.98 9.99 -6.82
CA TRP A 110 -4.43 10.27 -5.46
C TRP A 110 -3.32 9.98 -4.46
N ALA A 111 -3.22 10.81 -3.43
CA ALA A 111 -2.55 10.45 -2.18
C ALA A 111 -3.62 10.29 -1.09
N ILE A 112 -3.45 9.29 -0.22
CA ILE A 112 -4.44 8.94 0.80
C ILE A 112 -3.72 8.81 2.14
N TYR A 113 -4.23 9.54 3.14
CA TYR A 113 -3.71 9.53 4.50
C TYR A 113 -4.84 9.34 5.51
N PHE A 114 -4.46 8.98 6.72
CA PHE A 114 -5.37 8.92 7.87
C PHE A 114 -4.75 9.71 9.03
N ASP A 115 -5.51 10.62 9.64
CA ASP A 115 -5.04 11.43 10.78
C ASP A 115 -5.45 10.86 12.16
N GLY A 116 -6.23 9.77 12.17
CA GLY A 116 -6.84 9.19 13.37
C GLY A 116 -8.36 9.35 13.45
N GLU A 117 -8.92 10.36 12.76
CA GLU A 117 -10.35 10.63 12.68
C GLU A 117 -10.84 10.70 11.21
N TYR A 118 -10.06 11.29 10.32
CA TYR A 118 -10.38 11.51 8.92
C TYR A 118 -9.43 10.76 8.00
N LEU A 119 -10.01 10.07 7.02
CA LEU A 119 -9.32 9.76 5.76
C LEU A 119 -9.24 11.03 4.93
N ILE A 120 -8.08 11.29 4.31
CA ILE A 120 -7.81 12.52 3.57
C ILE A 120 -7.39 12.14 2.15
N PHE A 121 -8.18 12.57 1.16
CA PHE A 121 -7.97 12.27 -0.25
C PHE A 121 -7.47 13.51 -0.97
N ILE A 122 -6.23 13.43 -1.45
CA ILE A 122 -5.52 14.54 -2.08
C ILE A 122 -5.30 14.24 -3.55
N ARG A 123 -5.63 15.21 -4.40
CA ARG A 123 -5.33 15.13 -5.82
C ARG A 123 -3.83 15.36 -6.04
N SER A 124 -3.10 14.32 -6.46
CA SER A 124 -1.64 14.27 -6.33
C SER A 124 -0.91 15.46 -6.98
N TRP A 125 -1.22 15.79 -8.23
CA TRP A 125 -0.55 16.88 -8.94
C TRP A 125 -0.99 18.28 -8.50
N LEU A 126 -2.16 18.42 -7.86
CA LEU A 126 -2.62 19.69 -7.30
C LEU A 126 -2.12 19.86 -5.86
N ARG A 127 -1.82 18.76 -5.15
CA ARG A 127 -1.60 18.73 -3.70
C ARG A 127 -2.74 19.41 -2.93
N GLU A 128 -3.96 19.26 -3.43
CA GLU A 128 -5.17 19.83 -2.83
C GLU A 128 -6.05 18.70 -2.25
N VAL A 129 -6.59 18.92 -1.05
CA VAL A 129 -7.60 18.04 -0.45
C VAL A 129 -8.94 18.22 -1.17
N PHE A 130 -9.46 17.12 -1.74
CA PHE A 130 -10.74 17.12 -2.46
C PHE A 130 -11.86 16.50 -1.63
N VAL A 131 -11.52 15.48 -0.84
CA VAL A 131 -12.46 14.78 0.02
C VAL A 131 -11.77 14.48 1.35
N ILE A 132 -12.50 14.65 2.44
CA ILE A 132 -12.18 14.01 3.72
C ILE A 132 -13.34 13.10 4.12
N ALA A 133 -13.04 11.98 4.76
CA ALA A 133 -14.07 11.07 5.23
C ALA A 133 -13.88 10.78 6.71
N LYS A 134 -14.85 11.23 7.52
CA LYS A 134 -14.87 10.98 8.96
C LYS A 134 -15.10 9.50 9.20
N ALA A 135 -14.25 8.91 10.02
CA ALA A 135 -14.31 7.51 10.36
C ALA A 135 -14.34 7.28 11.86
N SER A 136 -15.02 6.22 12.26
CA SER A 136 -14.92 5.63 13.60
C SER A 136 -14.37 4.21 13.49
N GLN A 137 -13.80 3.72 14.59
CA GLN A 137 -13.20 2.39 14.65
C GLN A 137 -13.96 1.56 15.68
N LYS A 138 -14.40 0.37 15.30
CA LYS A 138 -15.13 -0.53 16.18
C LYS A 138 -14.73 -1.98 15.92
N LEU A 139 -14.20 -2.64 16.94
CA LEU A 139 -13.62 -3.99 16.81
C LEU A 139 -12.56 -3.97 15.70
N ASP A 140 -12.68 -4.83 14.70
CA ASP A 140 -11.78 -4.94 13.55
C ASP A 140 -12.29 -4.21 12.30
N HIS A 141 -13.09 -3.15 12.46
CA HIS A 141 -13.64 -2.38 11.34
C HIS A 141 -13.42 -0.88 11.50
N LEU A 142 -12.95 -0.26 10.42
CA LEU A 142 -13.08 1.18 10.18
C LEU A 142 -14.44 1.42 9.51
N ILE A 143 -15.25 2.31 10.08
CA ILE A 143 -16.57 2.67 9.56
C ILE A 143 -16.50 4.12 9.10
N ILE A 144 -16.81 4.38 7.83
CA ILE A 144 -16.92 5.73 7.28
C ILE A 144 -18.32 6.24 7.60
N GLU A 145 -18.41 7.27 8.42
CA GLU A 145 -19.68 7.83 8.87
C GLU A 145 -20.15 8.93 7.92
N ASN A 146 -19.23 9.81 7.54
CA ASN A 146 -19.51 10.98 6.73
C ASN A 146 -18.39 11.21 5.71
N ILE A 147 -18.77 11.54 4.48
CA ILE A 147 -17.86 12.01 3.44
C ILE A 147 -18.12 13.50 3.24
N ILE A 148 -17.07 14.32 3.28
CA ILE A 148 -17.15 15.77 3.06
C ILE A 148 -16.37 16.09 1.80
N GLY A 149 -17.02 16.73 0.83
CA GLY A 149 -16.45 17.11 -0.46
C GLY A 149 -17.03 16.32 -1.65
N GLU A 150 -16.33 16.43 -2.78
CA GLU A 150 -16.64 15.71 -4.02
C GLU A 150 -15.33 15.43 -4.78
N PHE A 151 -15.26 14.28 -5.47
CA PHE A 151 -14.09 13.93 -6.28
C PHE A 151 -14.14 14.62 -7.64
N THR A 152 -15.35 14.78 -8.19
CA THR A 152 -15.62 15.49 -9.43
C THR A 152 -16.80 16.45 -9.29
N GLU A 153 -16.74 17.56 -10.03
CA GLU A 153 -17.72 18.65 -9.96
C GLU A 153 -19.13 18.17 -10.30
N GLY A 154 -20.06 18.27 -9.35
CA GLY A 154 -21.48 18.00 -9.57
C GLY A 154 -21.86 16.52 -9.61
N GLU A 155 -20.98 15.63 -9.11
CA GLU A 155 -21.28 14.20 -9.01
C GLU A 155 -22.40 13.89 -8.00
N THR A 156 -23.08 12.76 -8.14
CA THR A 156 -24.12 12.32 -7.20
C THR A 156 -23.51 11.80 -5.88
N GLU A 157 -24.29 11.76 -4.80
CA GLU A 157 -23.83 11.18 -3.52
C GLU A 157 -23.44 9.71 -3.65
N ALA A 158 -24.24 8.94 -4.40
CA ALA A 158 -23.96 7.55 -4.75
C ALA A 158 -22.61 7.40 -5.45
N PHE A 159 -22.35 8.28 -6.43
CA PHE A 159 -21.09 8.29 -7.14
C PHE A 159 -19.91 8.56 -6.21
N THR A 160 -19.99 9.57 -5.34
CA THR A 160 -18.94 9.87 -4.35
C THR A 160 -18.65 8.67 -3.44
N ILE A 161 -19.70 7.99 -2.94
CA ILE A 161 -19.54 6.78 -2.11
C ILE A 161 -18.82 5.68 -2.89
N SER A 162 -19.24 5.40 -4.13
CA SER A 162 -18.60 4.38 -4.97
C SER A 162 -17.17 4.74 -5.36
N PHE A 163 -16.88 6.02 -5.60
CA PHE A 163 -15.53 6.52 -5.93
C PHE A 163 -14.60 6.34 -4.75
N LEU A 164 -15.03 6.71 -3.54
CA LEU A 164 -14.25 6.50 -2.31
C LEU A 164 -13.99 5.01 -2.06
N ASN A 165 -15.02 4.16 -2.22
CA ASN A 165 -14.87 2.71 -2.11
C ASN A 165 -13.85 2.16 -3.11
N PHE A 166 -13.91 2.62 -4.37
CA PHE A 166 -12.92 2.30 -5.39
C PHE A 166 -11.51 2.70 -4.97
N LEU A 167 -11.30 3.95 -4.54
CA LEU A 167 -9.97 4.41 -4.15
C LEU A 167 -9.37 3.58 -3.02
N LEU A 168 -10.13 3.33 -1.94
CA LEU A 168 -9.62 2.56 -0.82
C LEU A 168 -9.32 1.11 -1.19
N ILE A 169 -10.18 0.46 -1.97
CA ILE A 169 -9.96 -0.93 -2.37
C ILE A 169 -8.81 -1.04 -3.37
N SER A 170 -8.78 -0.20 -4.40
CA SER A 170 -7.79 -0.34 -5.47
C SER A 170 -6.42 0.22 -5.11
N HIS A 171 -6.35 1.27 -4.27
CA HIS A 171 -5.06 1.90 -3.92
C HIS A 171 -4.51 1.39 -2.59
N CYS A 172 -5.36 1.04 -1.62
CA CYS A 172 -4.91 0.67 -0.28
C CYS A 172 -4.97 -0.83 0.02
N LEU A 173 -5.77 -1.60 -0.74
CA LEU A 173 -5.82 -3.07 -0.63
C LEU A 173 -5.24 -3.78 -1.86
N ASP A 174 -4.81 -3.01 -2.88
CA ASP A 174 -4.25 -3.53 -4.14
C ASP A 174 -5.19 -4.53 -4.86
N GLU A 175 -6.50 -4.31 -4.75
CA GLU A 175 -7.52 -5.15 -5.36
C GLU A 175 -8.08 -4.52 -6.64
N VAL A 176 -8.15 -5.29 -7.73
CA VAL A 176 -8.78 -4.84 -8.97
C VAL A 176 -10.30 -4.96 -8.87
N ILE A 177 -11.00 -3.81 -8.84
CA ILE A 177 -12.46 -3.75 -8.86
C ILE A 177 -12.98 -2.77 -9.93
N PRO A 178 -14.27 -2.83 -10.32
CA PRO A 178 -14.84 -1.89 -11.27
C PRO A 178 -14.82 -0.45 -10.79
N ALA A 179 -14.19 0.42 -11.57
CA ALA A 179 -14.16 1.85 -11.37
C ALA A 179 -15.53 2.47 -11.73
N PRO A 180 -16.13 3.29 -10.86
CA PRO A 180 -17.39 3.96 -11.19
C PRO A 180 -17.17 4.99 -12.31
N LEU A 181 -18.10 5.02 -13.28
CA LEU A 181 -18.05 5.91 -14.44
C LEU A 181 -19.28 6.83 -14.49
N PRO A 182 -19.13 8.10 -14.93
CA PRO A 182 -20.26 9.00 -15.11
C PRO A 182 -21.26 8.43 -16.11
N LYS A 183 -22.53 8.35 -15.72
CA LYS A 183 -23.61 7.76 -16.53
C LYS A 183 -23.76 8.43 -17.90
N GLU A 184 -23.43 9.71 -17.98
CA GLU A 184 -23.52 10.52 -19.20
C GLU A 184 -22.54 10.06 -20.28
N LEU A 185 -21.47 9.34 -19.90
CA LEU A 185 -20.45 8.86 -20.82
C LEU A 185 -20.72 7.46 -21.37
N ILE A 186 -21.85 6.82 -21.03
CA ILE A 186 -22.15 5.44 -21.43
C ILE A 186 -22.21 5.24 -22.96
N SER A 187 -22.57 6.29 -23.71
CA SER A 187 -22.65 6.26 -25.18
C SER A 187 -21.32 6.59 -25.88
N ASP A 188 -20.34 7.13 -25.15
CA ASP A 188 -19.01 7.47 -25.66
C ASP A 188 -17.95 6.82 -24.76
N THR A 189 -17.73 5.54 -25.02
CA THR A 189 -16.87 4.70 -24.19
C THR A 189 -15.40 5.13 -24.21
N LYS A 190 -14.93 5.74 -25.30
CA LYS A 190 -13.57 6.29 -25.37
C LYS A 190 -13.44 7.49 -24.43
N SER A 191 -14.40 8.41 -24.44
CA SER A 191 -14.42 9.52 -23.47
C SER A 191 -14.56 9.01 -22.03
N ALA A 192 -15.34 7.95 -21.79
CA ALA A 192 -15.43 7.29 -20.49
C ALA A 192 -14.06 6.77 -20.02
N GLY A 193 -13.28 6.14 -20.90
CA GLY A 193 -11.95 5.64 -20.56
C GLY A 193 -10.91 6.73 -20.35
N LEU A 194 -10.92 7.81 -21.15
CA LEU A 194 -10.08 8.98 -20.91
C LEU A 194 -10.42 9.67 -19.59
N TRP A 195 -11.72 9.75 -19.27
CA TRP A 195 -12.19 10.26 -17.99
C TRP A 195 -11.70 9.38 -16.84
N ALA A 196 -11.83 8.06 -16.96
CA ALA A 196 -11.37 7.11 -15.94
C ALA A 196 -9.86 7.20 -15.72
N PHE A 197 -9.05 7.28 -16.78
CA PHE A 197 -7.61 7.46 -16.65
C PHE A 197 -7.25 8.80 -15.98
N SER A 198 -7.98 9.88 -16.29
CA SER A 198 -7.78 11.16 -15.59
C SER A 198 -8.15 11.06 -14.11
N SER A 199 -9.25 10.39 -13.77
CA SER A 199 -9.76 10.25 -12.41
C SER A 199 -8.96 9.29 -11.54
N TYR A 200 -8.58 8.13 -12.08
CA TYR A 200 -8.03 6.98 -11.34
C TYR A 200 -6.65 6.55 -11.80
N GLY A 201 -6.21 6.97 -12.99
CA GLY A 201 -4.94 6.55 -13.56
C GLY A 201 -4.93 5.12 -14.06
N ASN A 202 -3.79 4.45 -13.89
CA ASN A 202 -3.59 3.05 -14.26
C ASN A 202 -4.36 2.06 -13.37
N MET A 203 -4.87 2.51 -12.21
CA MET A 203 -5.64 1.67 -11.29
C MET A 203 -7.02 1.25 -11.84
N ALA A 204 -7.58 1.99 -12.80
CA ALA A 204 -8.87 1.66 -13.40
C ALA A 204 -8.72 0.68 -14.57
N HIS A 205 -8.81 -0.62 -14.29
CA HIS A 205 -8.75 -1.66 -15.33
C HIS A 205 -10.10 -1.92 -16.01
N VAL A 206 -11.19 -1.90 -15.25
CA VAL A 206 -12.55 -2.09 -15.76
C VAL A 206 -13.48 -1.07 -15.12
N GLY A 207 -14.53 -0.67 -15.82
CA GLY A 207 -15.44 0.40 -15.39
C GLY A 207 -16.91 0.00 -15.36
N ILE A 208 -17.70 0.67 -14.52
CA ILE A 208 -19.13 0.43 -14.36
C ILE A 208 -19.92 1.74 -14.25
N PHE A 209 -21.04 1.84 -14.95
CA PHE A 209 -21.92 3.03 -14.94
C PHE A 209 -23.00 2.99 -13.85
N LYS A 210 -23.05 1.91 -13.06
CA LYS A 210 -24.01 1.74 -11.95
C LYS A 210 -23.44 2.40 -10.70
N GLU A 211 -23.86 3.63 -10.41
CA GLU A 211 -23.35 4.44 -9.29
C GLU A 211 -23.47 3.77 -7.90
N ASN A 212 -24.51 2.96 -7.67
CA ASN A 212 -24.70 2.26 -6.39
C ASN A 212 -23.96 0.92 -6.31
N PHE A 213 -23.04 0.64 -7.24
CA PHE A 213 -22.26 -0.59 -7.21
C PHE A 213 -21.09 -0.44 -6.23
N ILE A 214 -21.17 -1.18 -5.12
CA ILE A 214 -20.17 -1.19 -4.05
C ILE A 214 -19.62 -2.60 -3.93
N VAL A 215 -18.29 -2.73 -3.94
CA VAL A 215 -17.62 -4.02 -3.74
C VAL A 215 -17.19 -4.10 -2.27
N PRO A 216 -17.49 -5.19 -1.56
CA PRO A 216 -16.97 -5.38 -0.21
C PRO A 216 -15.45 -5.63 -0.27
N PRO A 217 -14.66 -5.03 0.64
CA PRO A 217 -13.22 -5.27 0.72
C PRO A 217 -12.92 -6.72 1.13
N ARG A 218 -11.84 -7.30 0.59
CA ARG A 218 -11.36 -8.64 0.98
C ARG A 218 -10.15 -8.56 1.90
N GLY A 219 -9.27 -7.59 1.66
CA GLY A 219 -8.09 -7.30 2.46
C GLY A 219 -8.37 -6.48 3.73
N LYS A 220 -7.34 -6.37 4.57
CA LYS A 220 -7.33 -5.47 5.73
C LYS A 220 -6.63 -4.17 5.40
N LEU A 221 -7.29 -3.06 5.71
CA LEU A 221 -6.76 -1.73 5.52
C LEU A 221 -5.71 -1.45 6.59
N ARG A 222 -4.51 -1.05 6.17
CA ARG A 222 -3.38 -0.73 7.03
C ARG A 222 -2.67 0.51 6.52
N SER A 223 -2.15 1.31 7.42
CA SER A 223 -1.31 2.47 7.09
C SER A 223 0.16 2.12 7.30
N HIS A 224 1.05 2.73 6.53
CA HIS A 224 2.40 2.99 7.01
C HIS A 224 2.27 4.07 8.09
N SER A 225 2.12 3.61 9.33
CA SER A 225 1.82 4.50 10.45
C SER A 225 2.97 5.47 10.72
N LEU A 226 2.68 6.54 11.45
CA LEU A 226 3.72 7.48 11.89
C LEU A 226 4.84 6.77 12.69
N LEU A 227 4.50 5.70 13.43
CA LEU A 227 5.49 4.86 14.11
C LEU A 227 6.41 4.13 13.13
N HIS A 228 5.88 3.52 12.05
CA HIS A 228 6.71 2.90 11.02
C HIS A 228 7.66 3.92 10.38
N ILE A 229 7.15 5.12 10.08
CA ILE A 229 7.96 6.20 9.47
C ILE A 229 9.08 6.65 10.41
N ALA A 230 8.78 6.87 11.69
CA ALA A 230 9.79 7.23 12.69
C ALA A 230 10.88 6.17 12.82
N VAL A 231 10.50 4.88 12.80
CA VAL A 231 11.44 3.74 12.81
C VAL A 231 12.37 3.75 11.61
N ALA A 232 11.84 3.94 10.39
CA ALA A 232 12.65 4.00 9.17
C ALA A 232 13.60 5.21 9.14
N GLN A 233 13.26 6.28 9.85
CA GLN A 233 14.07 7.50 9.96
C GLN A 233 15.05 7.48 11.15
N SER A 234 15.01 6.44 11.98
CA SER A 234 15.71 6.37 13.27
C SER A 234 15.42 7.56 14.19
N ASP A 235 14.19 8.06 14.17
CA ASP A 235 13.73 9.11 15.08
C ASP A 235 13.23 8.49 16.39
N ILE A 236 14.15 8.30 17.33
CA ILE A 236 13.88 7.69 18.65
C ILE A 236 12.85 8.48 19.45
N GLN A 237 12.88 9.81 19.39
CA GLN A 237 11.94 10.65 20.12
C GLN A 237 10.53 10.48 19.56
N GLU A 238 10.39 10.42 18.24
CA GLU A 238 9.10 10.20 17.61
C GLU A 238 8.57 8.78 17.81
N ILE A 239 9.44 7.75 17.85
CA ILE A 239 9.05 6.39 18.24
C ILE A 239 8.36 6.41 19.61
N GLU A 240 9.00 7.03 20.61
CA GLU A 240 8.44 7.14 21.95
C GLU A 240 7.12 7.92 21.96
N ASN A 241 7.06 9.05 21.26
CA ASN A 241 5.85 9.87 21.16
C ASN A 241 4.67 9.06 20.60
N GLN A 242 4.88 8.34 19.52
CA GLN A 242 3.84 7.57 18.84
C GLN A 242 3.33 6.40 19.70
N ILE A 243 4.23 5.71 20.43
CA ILE A 243 3.85 4.67 21.38
C ILE A 243 3.09 5.26 22.58
N ASN A 244 3.55 6.39 23.13
CA ASN A 244 2.87 7.09 24.22
C ASN A 244 1.47 7.61 23.82
N ASN A 245 1.26 7.91 22.54
CA ASN A 245 -0.04 8.24 21.96
C ASN A 245 -0.95 7.01 21.74
N GLY A 246 -0.51 5.82 22.15
CA GLY A 246 -1.31 4.59 22.12
C GLY A 246 -1.27 3.83 20.80
N ILE A 247 -0.35 4.16 19.88
CA ILE A 247 -0.14 3.32 18.69
C ILE A 247 0.37 1.96 19.13
N ASN A 248 -0.28 0.90 18.63
CA ASN A 248 0.16 -0.47 18.86
C ASN A 248 1.57 -0.67 18.28
N ILE A 249 2.52 -0.94 19.17
CA ILE A 249 3.92 -1.18 18.81
C ILE A 249 4.09 -2.34 17.84
N ASN A 250 3.20 -3.33 17.86
CA ASN A 250 3.22 -4.50 16.98
C ASN A 250 2.30 -4.36 15.75
N SER A 251 1.81 -3.14 15.45
CA SER A 251 0.94 -2.90 14.29
C SER A 251 1.63 -3.27 12.97
N LEU A 252 0.83 -3.75 12.01
CA LEU A 252 1.28 -4.05 10.66
C LEU A 252 1.04 -2.86 9.73
N ALA A 253 2.01 -2.60 8.87
CA ALA A 253 1.95 -1.65 7.76
C ALA A 253 1.20 -2.23 6.55
N GLY A 254 0.93 -1.38 5.54
CA GLY A 254 0.31 -1.74 4.26
C GLY A 254 1.03 -2.88 3.51
N ASP A 255 2.35 -2.95 3.63
CA ASP A 255 3.20 -4.05 3.11
C ASP A 255 3.10 -5.36 3.94
N GLY A 256 2.36 -5.35 5.05
CA GLY A 256 2.19 -6.49 5.95
C GLY A 256 3.36 -6.72 6.90
N LEU A 257 4.31 -5.79 7.00
CA LEU A 257 5.41 -5.82 7.95
C LEU A 257 5.05 -5.11 9.25
N ALA A 258 5.51 -5.63 10.39
CA ALA A 258 5.40 -4.91 11.67
C ALA A 258 6.50 -3.84 11.81
N THR A 259 6.33 -2.92 12.78
CA THR A 259 7.34 -1.89 13.09
C THR A 259 8.74 -2.49 13.34
N LEU A 260 8.81 -3.62 14.05
CA LEU A 260 10.07 -4.29 14.36
C LEU A 260 10.75 -4.89 13.12
N HIS A 261 9.98 -5.21 12.07
CA HIS A 261 10.54 -5.61 10.78
C HIS A 261 11.11 -4.41 10.02
N TRP A 262 10.45 -3.25 10.06
CA TRP A 262 10.97 -2.01 9.47
C TRP A 262 12.26 -1.55 10.15
N ALA A 263 12.41 -1.82 11.45
CA ALA A 263 13.61 -1.52 12.21
C ALA A 263 14.86 -2.30 11.77
N ILE A 264 14.73 -3.28 10.87
CA ILE A 264 15.86 -4.00 10.26
C ILE A 264 16.47 -3.22 9.08
N ALA A 265 15.72 -2.30 8.47
CA ALA A 265 16.18 -1.57 7.29
C ALA A 265 17.34 -0.59 7.61
N PRO A 266 17.27 0.23 8.68
CA PRO A 266 18.41 1.07 9.09
C PRO A 266 19.68 0.24 9.34
N GLU A 267 20.86 0.83 9.11
CA GLU A 267 22.14 0.15 9.39
C GLU A 267 22.45 0.06 10.88
N ASP A 268 22.04 1.06 11.65
CA ASP A 268 22.19 1.09 13.11
C ASP A 268 20.98 0.42 13.80
N PRO A 269 21.20 -0.55 14.70
CA PRO A 269 20.11 -1.21 15.44
C PRO A 269 19.42 -0.34 16.51
N GLU A 270 19.73 0.95 16.64
CA GLU A 270 19.16 1.83 17.67
C GLU A 270 17.62 1.78 17.73
N SER A 271 16.94 1.94 16.59
CA SER A 271 15.47 1.86 16.50
C SER A 271 14.94 0.50 16.92
N LEU A 272 15.62 -0.58 16.51
CA LEU A 272 15.25 -1.95 16.87
C LEU A 272 15.36 -2.15 18.39
N LEU A 273 16.50 -1.76 18.97
CA LEU A 273 16.75 -1.86 20.41
C LEU A 273 15.71 -1.08 21.18
N LYS A 274 15.39 0.14 20.72
CA LYS A 274 14.38 0.96 21.38
C LYS A 274 13.00 0.31 21.38
N LEU A 275 12.56 -0.23 20.24
CA LEU A 275 11.28 -0.93 20.17
C LEU A 275 11.25 -2.14 21.12
N LEU A 276 12.32 -2.93 21.17
CA LEU A 276 12.44 -4.09 22.08
C LEU A 276 12.41 -3.67 23.55
N GLU A 277 13.08 -2.59 23.92
CA GLU A 277 13.04 -2.00 25.28
C GLU A 277 11.63 -1.53 25.66
N LEU A 278 10.88 -1.01 24.69
CA LEU A 278 9.49 -0.60 24.86
C LEU A 278 8.50 -1.77 24.79
N GLY A 279 8.97 -3.01 24.67
CA GLY A 279 8.15 -4.21 24.73
C GLY A 279 7.57 -4.68 23.39
N ALA A 280 8.20 -4.33 22.27
CA ALA A 280 7.86 -4.93 20.97
C ALA A 280 8.06 -6.45 21.05
N ASP A 281 7.17 -7.20 20.41
CA ASP A 281 7.29 -8.66 20.37
C ASP A 281 8.40 -9.08 19.39
N PRO A 282 9.52 -9.67 19.87
CA PRO A 282 10.62 -10.10 19.01
C PRO A 282 10.22 -11.22 18.03
N ASN A 283 9.07 -11.85 18.25
CA ASN A 283 8.51 -12.92 17.44
C ASN A 283 7.27 -12.49 16.64
N ILE A 284 7.00 -11.19 16.55
CA ILE A 284 5.88 -10.66 15.76
C ILE A 284 5.97 -11.18 14.33
N ARG A 285 4.84 -11.58 13.75
CA ARG A 285 4.78 -12.20 12.43
C ARG A 285 4.28 -11.22 11.38
N THR A 286 4.86 -11.22 10.19
CA THR A 286 4.28 -10.58 9.00
C THR A 286 3.01 -11.31 8.57
N ILE A 287 2.31 -10.78 7.55
CA ILE A 287 1.15 -11.46 6.97
C ILE A 287 1.48 -12.81 6.29
N GLN A 288 2.76 -13.08 5.99
CA GLN A 288 3.25 -14.39 5.49
C GLN A 288 3.95 -15.21 6.59
N GLY A 289 3.82 -14.79 7.85
CA GLY A 289 4.33 -15.54 9.00
C GLY A 289 5.80 -15.31 9.32
N ALA A 290 6.52 -14.47 8.57
CA ALA A 290 7.94 -14.20 8.79
C ALA A 290 8.16 -13.42 10.09
N THR A 291 9.27 -13.68 10.80
CA THR A 291 9.64 -12.94 12.01
C THR A 291 10.84 -12.02 11.76
N PRO A 292 11.11 -11.01 12.62
CA PRO A 292 12.21 -10.06 12.43
C PRO A 292 13.58 -10.73 12.27
N ILE A 293 13.83 -11.84 12.98
CA ILE A 293 15.10 -12.58 12.89
C ILE A 293 15.30 -13.17 11.48
N MET A 294 14.22 -13.56 10.80
CA MET A 294 14.29 -14.03 9.41
C MET A 294 14.60 -12.90 8.43
N ASN A 295 14.03 -11.71 8.64
CA ASN A 295 14.32 -10.53 7.80
C ASN A 295 15.78 -10.08 7.99
N ALA A 296 16.28 -10.07 9.23
CA ALA A 296 17.67 -9.78 9.52
C ALA A 296 18.63 -10.81 8.88
N ALA A 297 18.28 -12.09 8.93
CA ALA A 297 19.07 -13.17 8.34
C ALA A 297 19.12 -13.15 6.79
N GLN A 298 18.17 -12.48 6.14
CA GLN A 298 18.11 -12.34 4.68
C GLN A 298 18.71 -11.03 4.17
N SER A 299 19.01 -10.08 5.06
CA SER A 299 19.44 -8.74 4.69
C SER A 299 20.88 -8.70 4.16
N LYS A 300 21.10 -7.96 3.07
CA LYS A 300 22.40 -7.84 2.39
C LYS A 300 23.46 -7.09 3.22
N SER A 301 23.05 -6.24 4.15
CA SER A 301 23.98 -5.37 4.90
C SER A 301 24.58 -6.03 6.15
N ASN A 302 24.63 -7.37 6.22
CA ASN A 302 25.19 -8.13 7.35
C ASN A 302 24.67 -7.68 8.73
N LYS A 303 23.38 -7.94 9.02
CA LYS A 303 22.66 -7.43 10.21
C LYS A 303 22.97 -8.18 11.52
N ILE A 304 24.25 -8.43 11.82
CA ILE A 304 24.70 -9.20 13.00
C ILE A 304 24.22 -8.59 14.31
N ASP A 305 24.35 -7.27 14.48
CA ASP A 305 23.95 -6.63 15.74
C ASP A 305 22.43 -6.64 15.96
N HIS A 306 21.66 -6.58 14.87
CA HIS A 306 20.21 -6.75 14.92
C HIS A 306 19.84 -8.18 15.33
N LEU A 307 20.50 -9.19 14.76
CA LEU A 307 20.30 -10.59 15.13
C LEU A 307 20.63 -10.84 16.61
N LYS A 308 21.77 -10.33 17.08
CA LYS A 308 22.17 -10.42 18.50
C LYS A 308 21.15 -9.74 19.41
N ALA A 309 20.66 -8.56 19.04
CA ALA A 309 19.62 -7.87 19.79
C ALA A 309 18.33 -8.70 19.86
N LEU A 310 17.83 -9.17 18.72
CA LEU A 310 16.63 -10.01 18.65
C LEU A 310 16.77 -11.27 19.51
N LEU A 311 17.88 -12.00 19.40
CA LEU A 311 18.15 -13.19 20.21
C LEU A 311 18.21 -12.88 21.70
N LYS A 312 18.89 -11.78 22.08
CA LYS A 312 18.96 -11.30 23.47
C LYS A 312 17.58 -11.03 24.07
N TYR A 313 16.66 -10.50 23.25
CA TYR A 313 15.29 -10.21 23.67
C TYR A 313 14.32 -11.39 23.50
N GLY A 314 14.80 -12.58 23.11
CA GLY A 314 13.99 -13.80 23.08
C GLY A 314 13.36 -14.13 21.73
N ALA A 315 13.94 -13.66 20.63
CA ALA A 315 13.55 -14.14 19.30
C ALA A 315 13.79 -15.65 19.19
N LEU A 316 12.78 -16.37 18.70
CA LEU A 316 12.81 -17.81 18.50
C LEU A 316 13.62 -18.14 17.24
N VAL A 317 14.84 -18.65 17.44
CA VAL A 317 15.78 -18.99 16.35
C VAL A 317 15.20 -19.96 15.31
N ASN A 318 14.31 -20.85 15.76
CA ASN A 318 13.65 -21.88 14.94
C ASN A 318 12.19 -21.54 14.59
N ALA A 319 11.78 -20.27 14.72
CA ALA A 319 10.49 -19.82 14.20
C ALA A 319 10.37 -20.14 12.71
N LYS A 320 9.14 -20.41 12.27
CA LYS A 320 8.81 -20.75 10.88
C LYS A 320 7.83 -19.75 10.30
N ASP A 321 8.09 -19.32 9.07
CA ASP A 321 7.07 -18.61 8.29
C ASP A 321 5.98 -19.58 7.79
N ASP A 322 4.97 -19.08 7.09
CA ASP A 322 3.82 -19.91 6.70
C ASP A 322 4.19 -21.00 5.66
N ARG A 323 5.39 -20.92 5.08
CA ARG A 323 5.97 -21.94 4.18
C ARG A 323 6.92 -22.89 4.91
N GLY A 324 7.13 -22.69 6.21
CA GLY A 324 8.01 -23.52 7.04
C GLY A 324 9.46 -23.03 7.12
N PHE A 325 9.84 -21.97 6.39
CA PHE A 325 11.23 -21.51 6.33
C PHE A 325 11.64 -20.83 7.64
N THR A 326 12.89 -21.04 8.03
CA THR A 326 13.51 -20.43 9.23
C THR A 326 14.56 -19.38 8.85
N ALA A 327 15.08 -18.65 9.84
CA ALA A 327 16.22 -17.74 9.63
C ALA A 327 17.45 -18.46 9.07
N LEU A 328 17.71 -19.71 9.50
CA LEU A 328 18.84 -20.50 9.01
C LEU A 328 18.71 -20.86 7.53
N HIS A 329 17.49 -21.15 7.06
CA HIS A 329 17.24 -21.36 5.63
C HIS A 329 17.59 -20.12 4.81
N ARG A 330 17.10 -18.95 5.24
CA ARG A 330 17.34 -17.68 4.53
C ARG A 330 18.83 -17.32 4.50
N ALA A 331 19.53 -17.41 5.63
CA ALA A 331 20.97 -17.15 5.70
C ALA A 331 21.79 -18.08 4.79
N SER A 332 21.42 -19.36 4.76
CA SER A 332 22.09 -20.38 3.94
C SER A 332 21.86 -20.16 2.46
N GLU A 333 20.64 -19.79 2.06
CA GLU A 333 20.30 -19.45 0.68
C GLU A 333 21.01 -18.17 0.20
N MET A 334 21.14 -17.17 1.09
CA MET A 334 21.83 -15.92 0.75
C MET A 334 23.36 -16.03 0.80
N GLY A 335 23.90 -17.12 1.34
CA GLY A 335 25.34 -17.33 1.44
C GLY A 335 26.01 -16.56 2.59
N TYR A 336 25.25 -16.16 3.62
CA TYR A 336 25.76 -15.35 4.73
C TYR A 336 26.33 -16.21 5.86
N LYS A 337 27.59 -16.58 5.70
CA LYS A 337 28.31 -17.49 6.62
C LYS A 337 28.29 -17.02 8.06
N GLU A 338 28.59 -15.75 8.33
CA GLU A 338 28.66 -15.21 9.69
C GLU A 338 27.30 -15.30 10.39
N ILE A 339 26.21 -15.10 9.64
CA ILE A 339 24.84 -15.25 10.13
C ILE A 339 24.53 -16.73 10.39
N VAL A 340 24.92 -17.64 9.49
CA VAL A 340 24.76 -19.09 9.69
C VAL A 340 25.45 -19.53 10.98
N VAL A 341 26.70 -19.13 11.19
CA VAL A 341 27.45 -19.44 12.42
C VAL A 341 26.71 -18.91 13.65
N LEU A 342 26.33 -17.64 13.64
CA LEU A 342 25.60 -17.02 14.76
C LEU A 342 24.29 -17.75 15.09
N LEU A 343 23.52 -18.15 14.08
CA LEU A 343 22.27 -18.89 14.27
C LEU A 343 22.53 -20.29 14.85
N LEU A 344 23.53 -21.03 14.35
CA LEU A 344 23.90 -22.35 14.87
C LEU A 344 24.39 -22.27 16.32
N GLU A 345 25.21 -21.28 16.65
CA GLU A 345 25.67 -21.03 18.03
C GLU A 345 24.52 -20.76 19.00
N ASN A 346 23.38 -20.26 18.49
CA ASN A 346 22.17 -20.00 19.26
C ASN A 346 21.12 -21.12 19.13
N GLY A 347 21.50 -22.31 18.65
CA GLY A 347 20.65 -23.49 18.64
C GLY A 347 19.69 -23.59 17.45
N ALA A 348 20.02 -22.97 16.32
CA ALA A 348 19.28 -23.21 15.09
C ALA A 348 19.35 -24.69 14.68
N ASP A 349 18.19 -25.27 14.39
CA ASP A 349 18.05 -26.65 13.93
C ASP A 349 18.30 -26.73 12.42
N LYS A 350 19.40 -27.38 12.04
CA LYS A 350 19.83 -27.54 10.64
C LYS A 350 19.01 -28.57 9.86
N ASP A 351 18.24 -29.41 10.57
CA ASP A 351 17.47 -30.51 10.00
C ASP A 351 16.00 -30.14 9.72
N ILE A 352 15.58 -28.91 10.08
CA ILE A 352 14.25 -28.42 9.69
C ILE A 352 14.13 -28.41 8.17
N GLU A 353 13.05 -29.00 7.67
CA GLU A 353 12.67 -28.97 6.27
C GLU A 353 11.52 -27.97 6.04
N ALA A 354 11.62 -27.19 4.95
CA ALA A 354 10.62 -26.28 4.43
C ALA A 354 10.48 -26.50 2.91
N GLU A 355 9.28 -26.86 2.44
CA GLU A 355 9.01 -27.15 1.03
C GLU A 355 10.01 -28.14 0.38
N GLY A 356 10.46 -29.16 1.12
CA GLY A 356 11.43 -30.15 0.63
C GLY A 356 12.90 -29.68 0.67
N HIS A 357 13.17 -28.53 1.27
CA HIS A 357 14.51 -27.98 1.42
C HIS A 357 14.92 -27.90 2.90
N THR A 358 16.13 -28.36 3.21
CA THR A 358 16.84 -27.98 4.44
C THR A 358 17.81 -26.83 4.15
N ALA A 359 18.31 -26.16 5.19
CA ALA A 359 19.36 -25.16 5.08
C ALA A 359 20.58 -25.67 4.27
N LEU A 360 20.99 -26.93 4.49
CA LEU A 360 22.10 -27.56 3.76
C LEU A 360 21.79 -27.68 2.26
N THR A 361 20.57 -28.08 1.89
CA THR A 361 20.21 -28.22 0.47
C THR A 361 20.21 -26.89 -0.27
N LEU A 362 19.79 -25.80 0.40
CA LEU A 362 19.84 -24.45 -0.16
C LEU A 362 21.29 -23.96 -0.32
N ALA A 363 22.15 -24.21 0.67
CA ALA A 363 23.58 -23.87 0.57
C ALA A 363 24.28 -24.62 -0.57
N LYS A 364 23.96 -25.90 -0.78
CA LYS A 364 24.46 -26.70 -1.92
C LYS A 364 24.00 -26.14 -3.26
N ALA A 365 22.74 -25.74 -3.38
CA ALA A 365 22.19 -25.15 -4.61
C ALA A 365 22.85 -23.80 -4.97
N ARG A 366 23.45 -23.13 -3.99
CA ARG A 366 24.19 -21.87 -4.16
C ARG A 366 25.71 -22.07 -4.27
N GLU A 367 26.18 -23.32 -4.27
CA GLU A 367 27.59 -23.71 -4.36
C GLU A 367 28.49 -23.08 -3.27
N ASN A 368 27.93 -22.72 -2.12
CA ASN A 368 28.69 -22.13 -1.01
C ASN A 368 29.32 -23.24 -0.14
N GLN A 369 30.54 -23.65 -0.51
CA GLN A 369 31.25 -24.75 0.15
C GLN A 369 31.45 -24.52 1.65
N GLU A 370 31.77 -23.29 2.07
CA GLU A 370 32.01 -22.98 3.48
C GLU A 370 30.76 -23.19 4.34
N ILE A 371 29.58 -22.81 3.85
CA ILE A 371 28.32 -23.04 4.56
C ILE A 371 27.91 -24.53 4.49
N VAL A 372 28.19 -25.20 3.36
CA VAL A 372 27.96 -26.65 3.25
C VAL A 372 28.77 -27.41 4.30
N GLU A 373 30.02 -27.02 4.55
CA GLU A 373 30.85 -27.62 5.60
C GLU A 373 30.30 -27.35 7.01
N LEU A 374 29.78 -26.13 7.27
CA LEU A 374 29.16 -25.80 8.56
C LEU A 374 27.87 -26.58 8.83
N LEU A 375 27.11 -26.91 7.78
CA LEU A 375 25.79 -27.55 7.87
C LEU A 375 25.83 -29.07 7.68
N SER A 376 26.93 -29.63 7.17
CA SER A 376 27.15 -31.08 7.12
C SER A 376 27.27 -31.63 8.53
#